data_AF-A0A838ILV5-F1
#
_entry.id   AF-A0A838ILV5-F1
#
_cell.length_a   1.000
_cell.length_b   1.000
_cell.length_c   1.000
_cell.angle_alpha   90.00
_cell.angle_beta   90.00
_cell.angle_gamma   90.00
#
_symmetry.space_group_name_H-M   'P 1'
#
loop_
_entity.id
_entity.type
_entity.pdbx_description
1 polymer ?
#
loop_
_entity_poly.entity_id
_entity_poly.type
_entity_poly.pdbx_seq_one_letter_code
_entity_poly.pdbx_strand_id
1 'polypeptide(L)'
;MFSHFEASDVTEFAAVEVPPVQEKGIASWYGDGNWHGETTANGEPFDPSQFTCAHRTLPFDTMVLIENRANRRRVWCRINDRGPYGVHTPEGSWDFIVSSSRNENWRGILDMSIATAQALGTTERGLQSVYLRYWTRAATPSFNIAVVNP
;
A
#
# COMPACT_ATOMS: atom_id res chain seq x y z
N MET A 1 28.42 -26.33 40.93
CA MET A 1 27.05 -25.88 41.20
C MET A 1 26.80 -24.68 40.29
N PHE A 2 26.29 -24.91 39.08
CA PHE A 2 25.94 -23.84 38.16
C PHE A 2 24.46 -23.99 37.81
N SER A 3 23.75 -22.88 38.04
CA SER A 3 22.31 -22.70 37.96
C SER A 3 21.74 -23.18 36.63
N HIS A 4 20.73 -24.05 36.69
CA HIS A 4 19.79 -24.23 35.59
C HIS A 4 19.15 -22.86 35.30
N PHE A 5 19.31 -22.36 34.08
CA PHE A 5 18.49 -21.27 33.58
C PHE A 5 17.30 -21.95 32.90
N GLU A 6 16.19 -22.05 33.63
CA GLU A 6 14.93 -22.50 33.05
C GLU A 6 14.52 -21.47 31.99
N ALA A 7 14.32 -21.92 30.75
CA ALA A 7 13.78 -21.10 29.68
C ALA A 7 12.28 -20.86 29.95
N SER A 8 11.97 -19.98 30.89
CA SER A 8 10.60 -19.58 31.19
C SER A 8 10.09 -18.65 30.09
N ASP A 9 9.00 -19.08 29.48
CA ASP A 9 8.09 -18.36 28.59
C ASP A 9 8.63 -18.01 27.20
N VAL A 10 8.42 -18.96 26.28
CA VAL A 10 8.28 -18.63 24.85
C VAL A 10 7.13 -17.63 24.75
N THR A 11 7.46 -16.35 24.59
CA THR A 11 6.46 -15.33 24.28
C THR A 11 5.92 -15.65 22.90
N GLU A 12 4.75 -16.28 22.85
CA GLU A 12 4.03 -16.53 21.62
C GLU A 12 3.60 -15.17 21.07
N PHE A 13 4.40 -14.61 20.17
CA PHE A 13 3.98 -13.43 19.41
C PHE A 13 2.74 -13.86 18.64
N ALA A 14 1.57 -13.37 19.08
CA ALA A 14 0.32 -13.57 18.35
C ALA A 14 0.63 -13.25 16.89
N ALA A 15 0.49 -14.26 16.02
CA ALA A 15 0.73 -14.09 14.60
C ALA A 15 -0.05 -12.84 14.17
N VAL A 16 0.66 -11.79 13.75
CA VAL A 16 0.03 -10.52 13.37
C VAL A 16 -1.09 -10.88 12.40
N GLU A 17 -2.33 -10.71 12.85
CA GLU A 17 -3.47 -11.16 12.08
C GLU A 17 -3.40 -10.43 10.73
N VAL A 18 -3.47 -11.17 9.63
CA VAL A 18 -3.46 -10.54 8.31
C VAL A 18 -4.84 -9.93 8.11
N PRO A 19 -4.97 -8.61 7.85
CA PRO A 19 -6.28 -8.03 7.67
C PRO A 19 -7.04 -8.68 6.51
N PRO A 20 -8.38 -8.64 6.57
CA PRO A 20 -9.22 -9.12 5.48
C PRO A 20 -9.00 -8.29 4.21
N VAL A 21 -9.25 -8.90 3.05
CA VAL A 21 -9.27 -8.17 1.77
C VAL A 21 -10.50 -7.27 1.76
N GLN A 22 -10.28 -5.97 1.65
CA GLN A 22 -11.34 -4.97 1.54
C GLN A 22 -11.56 -4.56 0.08
N GLU A 23 -10.46 -4.43 -0.67
CA GLU A 23 -10.50 -3.96 -2.05
C GLU A 23 -9.66 -4.84 -2.98
N LYS A 24 -10.08 -4.89 -4.25
CA LYS A 24 -9.40 -5.60 -5.34
C LYS A 24 -9.36 -4.65 -6.53
N GLY A 25 -8.18 -4.47 -7.11
CA GLY A 25 -8.02 -3.53 -8.23
C GLY A 25 -6.61 -3.54 -8.80
N ILE A 26 -6.27 -2.46 -9.48
CA ILE A 26 -4.92 -2.22 -10.00
C ILE A 26 -4.21 -1.21 -9.12
N ALA A 27 -2.96 -1.52 -8.82
CA ALA A 27 -2.01 -0.54 -8.33
C ALA A 27 -1.08 -0.09 -9.47
N SER A 28 -0.80 1.21 -9.50
CA SER A 28 0.29 1.81 -10.25
C SER A 28 1.40 2.22 -9.28
N TRP A 29 2.49 2.80 -9.78
CA TRP A 29 3.50 3.41 -8.93
C TRP A 29 3.98 4.72 -9.55
N TYR A 30 4.37 5.67 -8.69
CA TYR A 30 4.95 6.94 -9.12
C TYR A 30 6.30 6.63 -9.77
N GLY A 31 6.37 6.81 -11.10
CA GLY A 31 7.56 6.53 -11.94
C GLY A 31 8.88 7.08 -11.38
N ASP A 32 10.00 6.76 -12.02
CA ASP A 32 11.36 7.23 -11.69
C ASP A 32 11.58 8.76 -11.73
N GLY A 33 10.52 9.54 -11.94
CA GLY A 33 10.52 10.99 -12.11
C GLY A 33 10.61 11.82 -10.82
N ASN A 34 11.00 13.08 -11.01
CA ASN A 34 11.37 14.13 -10.05
C ASN A 34 10.31 14.59 -9.03
N TRP A 35 9.43 13.71 -8.54
CA TRP A 35 8.43 14.04 -7.52
C TRP A 35 9.02 14.12 -6.11
N HIS A 36 10.29 13.74 -5.94
CA HIS A 36 10.97 13.80 -4.65
C HIS A 36 10.94 15.22 -4.08
N GLY A 37 10.33 15.39 -2.90
CA GLY A 37 10.22 16.67 -2.23
C GLY A 37 8.97 17.49 -2.59
N GLU A 38 8.16 17.03 -3.55
CA GLU A 38 6.82 17.60 -3.77
C GLU A 38 5.93 17.35 -2.54
N THR A 39 5.04 18.29 -2.24
CA THR A 39 4.17 18.17 -1.06
C THR A 39 3.01 17.23 -1.35
N THR A 40 2.89 16.13 -0.60
CA THR A 40 1.75 15.21 -0.68
C THR A 40 0.50 15.85 -0.06
N ALA A 41 -0.67 15.27 -0.31
CA ALA A 41 -1.94 15.80 0.18
C ALA A 41 -2.09 15.81 1.72
N ASN A 42 -1.26 15.07 2.46
CA ASN A 42 -1.18 15.17 3.92
C ASN A 42 -0.20 16.26 4.41
N GLY A 43 0.49 16.96 3.50
CA GLY A 43 1.44 18.04 3.81
C GLY A 43 2.89 17.59 4.01
N GLU A 44 3.19 16.30 3.92
CA GLU A 44 4.57 15.79 4.01
C GLU A 44 5.29 15.91 2.66
N PRO A 45 6.62 16.11 2.62
CA PRO A 45 7.38 15.94 1.38
C PRO A 45 7.34 14.47 0.93
N PHE A 46 7.09 14.22 -0.35
CA PHE A 46 7.15 12.88 -0.92
C PHE A 46 8.59 12.35 -0.89
N ASP A 47 8.79 11.24 -0.16
CA ASP A 47 10.02 10.46 -0.16
C ASP A 47 9.77 9.10 -0.86
N PRO A 48 10.34 8.89 -2.06
CA PRO A 48 10.17 7.66 -2.82
C PRO A 48 10.77 6.42 -2.14
N SER A 49 11.68 6.60 -1.18
CA SER A 49 12.31 5.50 -0.43
C SER A 49 11.43 4.96 0.70
N GLN A 50 10.39 5.70 1.10
CA GLN A 50 9.44 5.28 2.12
C GLN A 50 8.37 4.35 1.54
N PHE A 51 7.78 3.49 2.37
CA PHE A 51 6.65 2.66 2.00
C PHE A 51 5.32 3.42 2.10
N THR A 52 5.11 4.34 1.17
CA THR A 52 3.96 5.25 1.12
C THR A 52 3.15 5.12 -0.18
N CYS A 53 1.84 5.39 -0.08
CA CYS A 53 0.89 5.22 -1.17
C CYS A 53 -0.18 6.32 -1.17
N ALA A 54 -0.76 6.57 -2.33
CA ALA A 54 -1.93 7.42 -2.51
C ALA A 54 -3.21 6.61 -2.65
N HIS A 55 -4.26 7.05 -1.94
CA HIS A 55 -5.60 6.48 -2.02
C HIS A 55 -6.66 7.59 -2.02
N ARG A 56 -7.77 7.39 -2.76
CA ARG A 56 -8.79 8.43 -2.98
C ARG A 56 -9.47 8.87 -1.68
N THR A 57 -9.80 7.91 -0.84
CA THR A 57 -10.73 8.11 0.28
C THR A 57 -10.27 7.52 1.61
N LEU A 58 -9.18 6.77 1.65
CA LEU A 58 -8.73 6.19 2.92
C LEU A 58 -8.15 7.32 3.77
N PRO A 59 -8.44 7.34 5.09
CA PRO A 59 -7.83 8.31 5.99
C PRO A 59 -6.30 8.29 5.86
N PHE A 60 -5.67 9.44 6.02
CA PHE A 60 -4.22 9.47 6.12
C PHE A 60 -3.75 8.62 7.31
N ASP A 61 -2.54 8.09 7.19
CA ASP A 61 -1.90 7.16 8.13
C ASP A 61 -2.58 5.79 8.25
N THR A 62 -3.55 5.50 7.38
CA THR A 62 -4.06 4.13 7.24
C THR A 62 -2.94 3.22 6.76
N MET A 63 -2.69 2.13 7.49
CA MET A 63 -1.78 1.06 7.07
C MET A 63 -2.54 0.05 6.21
N VAL A 64 -2.06 -0.17 4.99
CA VAL A 64 -2.61 -1.15 4.05
C VAL A 64 -1.57 -2.21 3.75
N LEU A 65 -1.97 -3.48 3.83
CA LEU A 65 -1.18 -4.59 3.33
C LEU A 65 -1.57 -4.85 1.88
N ILE A 66 -0.62 -4.63 0.99
CA ILE A 66 -0.81 -4.82 -0.45
C ILE A 66 -0.29 -6.21 -0.81
N GLU A 67 -1.08 -6.97 -1.56
CA GLU A 67 -0.70 -8.28 -2.05
C GLU A 67 -0.73 -8.31 -3.57
N ASN A 68 0.43 -8.50 -4.19
CA ASN A 68 0.53 -8.71 -5.63
C ASN A 68 -0.03 -10.09 -5.99
N ARG A 69 -1.05 -10.13 -6.84
CA ARG A 69 -1.73 -11.39 -7.16
C ARG A 69 -0.92 -12.30 -8.08
N ALA A 70 0.01 -11.76 -8.86
CA ALA A 70 0.81 -12.54 -9.81
C ALA A 70 1.91 -13.36 -9.13
N ASN A 71 2.55 -12.81 -8.10
CA ASN A 71 3.70 -13.44 -7.42
C ASN A 71 3.47 -13.67 -5.91
N ARG A 72 2.29 -13.30 -5.39
CA ARG A 72 1.89 -13.45 -3.98
C ARG A 72 2.77 -12.69 -2.98
N ARG A 73 3.67 -11.82 -3.43
CA ARG A 73 4.45 -10.92 -2.56
C ARG A 73 3.53 -9.91 -1.89
N ARG A 74 3.92 -9.51 -0.68
CA ARG A 74 3.16 -8.57 0.14
C ARG A 74 4.07 -7.51 0.74
N VAL A 75 3.54 -6.30 0.90
CA VAL A 75 4.23 -5.21 1.59
C VAL A 75 3.21 -4.34 2.31
N TRP A 76 3.60 -3.82 3.47
CA TRP A 76 2.85 -2.77 4.16
C TRP A 76 3.13 -1.42 3.52
N CYS A 77 2.10 -0.59 3.42
CA CYS A 77 2.20 0.76 2.91
C CYS A 77 1.33 1.72 3.75
N ARG A 78 1.82 2.93 4.00
CA ARG A 78 1.07 4.00 4.67
C ARG A 78 0.40 4.92 3.66
N ILE A 79 -0.88 5.22 3.87
CA ILE A 79 -1.58 6.23 3.04
C ILE A 79 -1.17 7.63 3.49
N ASN A 80 -0.43 8.35 2.66
CA ASN A 80 -0.02 9.74 2.93
C ASN A 80 -0.41 10.72 1.82
N ASP A 81 -0.96 10.21 0.71
CA ASP A 81 -1.32 11.04 -0.43
C ASP A 81 -2.67 10.65 -1.01
N ARG A 82 -3.09 11.40 -2.03
CA ARG A 82 -4.41 11.32 -2.63
C ARG A 82 -4.32 11.05 -4.13
N GLY A 83 -5.17 10.14 -4.57
CA GLY A 83 -5.18 9.62 -5.93
C GLY A 83 -5.55 8.14 -5.93
N PRO A 84 -5.52 7.44 -7.06
CA PRO A 84 -5.31 7.99 -8.41
C PRO A 84 -6.49 8.85 -8.89
N TYR A 85 -6.22 10.00 -9.52
CA TYR A 85 -7.27 10.94 -9.95
C TYR A 85 -7.63 10.91 -11.45
N GLY A 86 -7.02 10.03 -12.24
CA GLY A 86 -7.20 10.00 -13.69
C GLY A 86 -6.14 10.84 -14.43
N VAL A 87 -6.22 10.89 -15.76
CA VAL A 87 -5.26 11.62 -16.62
C VAL A 87 -5.95 12.86 -17.19
N HIS A 88 -5.27 14.00 -17.15
CA HIS A 88 -5.65 15.20 -17.89
C HIS A 88 -4.95 15.22 -19.25
N THR A 89 -5.70 15.32 -20.34
CA THR A 89 -5.15 15.60 -21.68
C THR A 89 -5.72 16.92 -22.21
N PRO A 90 -5.08 17.56 -23.21
CA PRO A 90 -5.62 18.77 -23.85
C PRO A 90 -7.04 18.61 -24.42
N GLU A 91 -7.45 17.38 -24.71
CA GLU A 91 -8.76 17.02 -25.26
C GLU A 91 -9.84 16.77 -24.19
N GLY A 92 -9.48 16.76 -22.89
CA GLY A 92 -10.43 16.63 -21.78
C GLY A 92 -9.87 16.01 -20.51
N SER A 93 -10.61 16.14 -19.41
CA SER A 93 -10.39 15.41 -18.16
C SER A 93 -11.17 14.10 -18.20
N TRP A 94 -10.48 12.97 -18.15
CA TRP A 94 -11.11 11.66 -18.18
C TRP A 94 -10.99 10.99 -16.80
N ASP A 95 -12.13 10.69 -16.17
CA ASP A 95 -12.20 10.03 -14.85
C ASP A 95 -11.74 8.54 -14.87
N PHE A 96 -11.14 8.05 -15.96
CA PHE A 96 -10.91 6.62 -16.19
C PHE A 96 -9.44 6.19 -15.99
N ILE A 97 -9.18 5.45 -14.91
CA ILE A 97 -8.75 4.03 -14.93
C ILE A 97 -7.67 3.58 -15.96
N VAL A 98 -6.51 3.11 -15.46
CA VAL A 98 -5.40 2.59 -16.29
C VAL A 98 -5.58 1.11 -16.66
N SER A 99 -5.59 0.80 -17.96
CA SER A 99 -5.52 -0.55 -18.54
C SER A 99 -4.43 -0.57 -19.60
N SER A 100 -3.73 -1.70 -19.79
CA SER A 100 -3.03 -1.91 -21.07
C SER A 100 -3.98 -2.30 -22.24
N SER A 101 -5.32 -2.32 -21.97
CA SER A 101 -6.54 -2.19 -22.82
C SER A 101 -7.43 -3.46 -23.03
N ARG A 102 -8.75 -3.46 -23.38
CA ARG A 102 -9.76 -2.42 -23.74
C ARG A 102 -11.18 -2.55 -23.13
N ASN A 103 -11.61 -3.66 -22.50
CA ASN A 103 -13.07 -3.96 -22.50
C ASN A 103 -13.82 -4.04 -21.16
N GLU A 104 -13.22 -3.91 -19.98
CA GLU A 104 -13.99 -4.13 -18.74
C GLU A 104 -13.66 -3.13 -17.62
N ASN A 105 -14.69 -2.76 -16.87
CA ASN A 105 -14.75 -1.77 -15.80
C ASN A 105 -13.65 -1.97 -14.74
N TRP A 106 -12.57 -1.20 -14.78
CA TRP A 106 -11.50 -1.24 -13.79
C TRP A 106 -11.69 -0.14 -12.72
N ARG A 107 -11.00 -0.24 -11.58
CA ARG A 107 -10.84 0.85 -10.60
C ARG A 107 -9.36 0.83 -10.25
N GLY A 108 -8.56 1.75 -10.83
CA GLY A 108 -7.21 1.96 -10.30
C GLY A 108 -7.38 2.45 -8.87
N ILE A 109 -6.87 1.73 -7.88
CA ILE A 109 -7.19 1.96 -6.47
C ILE A 109 -6.02 2.51 -5.67
N LEU A 110 -4.80 2.45 -6.21
CA LEU A 110 -3.61 2.78 -5.44
C LEU A 110 -2.47 3.24 -6.35
N ASP A 111 -1.78 4.31 -5.96
CA ASP A 111 -0.48 4.68 -6.52
C ASP A 111 0.58 4.50 -5.44
N MET A 112 1.62 3.74 -5.75
CA MET A 112 2.66 3.31 -4.79
C MET A 112 3.96 4.09 -4.97
N SER A 113 4.73 4.27 -3.89
CA SER A 113 6.14 4.66 -4.01
C SER A 113 6.97 3.60 -4.75
N ILE A 114 8.13 3.98 -5.28
CA ILE A 114 9.06 3.04 -5.92
C ILE A 114 9.56 1.97 -4.93
N ALA A 115 9.81 2.32 -3.66
CA ALA A 115 10.20 1.34 -2.64
C ALA A 115 9.13 0.25 -2.46
N THR A 116 7.86 0.66 -2.41
CA THR A 116 6.70 -0.25 -2.33
C THR A 116 6.60 -1.13 -3.60
N ALA A 117 6.77 -0.54 -4.79
CA ALA A 117 6.74 -1.26 -6.06
C ALA A 117 7.87 -2.29 -6.19
N GLN A 118 9.09 -1.95 -5.77
CA GLN A 118 10.24 -2.86 -5.73
C GLN A 118 9.99 -4.02 -4.77
N ALA A 119 9.46 -3.73 -3.57
CA ALA A 119 9.12 -4.74 -2.57
C ALA A 119 8.02 -5.71 -3.04
N LEU A 120 7.14 -5.28 -3.96
CA LEU A 120 6.12 -6.13 -4.59
C LEU A 120 6.58 -6.78 -5.91
N GLY A 121 7.75 -6.40 -6.42
CA GLY A 121 8.27 -6.87 -7.71
C GLY A 121 7.40 -6.42 -8.89
N THR A 122 6.94 -5.16 -8.89
CA THR A 122 6.03 -4.60 -9.90
C THR A 122 6.66 -3.57 -10.84
N THR A 123 7.93 -3.21 -10.62
CA THR A 123 8.63 -2.13 -11.33
C THR A 123 8.67 -2.32 -12.85
N GLU A 124 8.90 -3.54 -13.33
CA GLU A 124 9.02 -3.83 -14.77
C GLU A 124 7.69 -3.84 -15.53
N ARG A 125 6.54 -3.81 -14.83
CA ARG A 125 5.22 -4.01 -15.43
C ARG A 125 4.30 -2.79 -15.36
N GLY A 126 4.68 -1.75 -14.61
CA GLY A 126 3.90 -0.52 -14.41
C GLY A 126 2.64 -0.74 -13.57
N LEU A 127 1.66 -1.47 -14.11
CA LEU A 127 0.36 -1.73 -13.48
C LEU A 127 0.25 -3.19 -13.05
N GLN A 128 -0.23 -3.46 -11.82
CA GLN A 128 -0.41 -4.83 -11.33
C GLN A 128 -1.72 -5.01 -10.56
N SER A 129 -2.32 -6.21 -10.71
CA SER A 129 -3.51 -6.58 -9.94
C SER A 129 -3.14 -6.91 -8.50
N VAL A 130 -3.78 -6.23 -7.57
CA VAL A 130 -3.49 -6.32 -6.14
C VAL A 130 -4.75 -6.60 -5.32
N TYR A 131 -4.54 -7.17 -4.13
CA TYR A 131 -5.49 -7.07 -3.03
C TYR A 131 -5.00 -6.02 -2.05
N LEU A 132 -5.91 -5.16 -1.60
CA LEU A 132 -5.69 -4.25 -0.46
C LEU A 132 -6.38 -4.84 0.76
N ARG A 133 -5.59 -5.04 1.80
CA ARG A 133 -6.03 -5.55 3.09
C ARG A 133 -5.81 -4.48 4.13
N TYR A 134 -6.87 -4.14 4.86
CA TYR A 134 -6.80 -3.23 5.99
C TYR A 134 -7.96 -3.49 6.93
N TRP A 135 -7.78 -3.08 8.19
CA TRP A 135 -8.88 -3.07 9.15
C TRP A 135 -9.70 -1.82 8.94
N THR A 136 -11.01 -2.00 8.78
CA THR A 136 -11.93 -0.87 8.82
C THR A 136 -12.04 -0.39 10.26
N ARG A 137 -12.54 0.84 10.44
CA ARG A 137 -12.81 1.41 11.77
C ARG A 137 -13.80 0.58 12.60
N ALA A 138 -14.58 -0.30 11.97
CA ALA A 138 -15.50 -1.23 12.62
C ALA A 138 -14.88 -2.61 12.93
N ALA A 139 -13.67 -2.89 12.44
CA ALA A 139 -12.99 -4.17 12.53
C ALA A 139 -11.57 -4.04 13.12
N THR A 140 -11.36 -3.09 14.03
CA THR A 140 -10.05 -2.81 14.65
C THR A 140 -9.47 -4.09 15.26
N PRO A 141 -8.21 -4.46 14.93
CA PRO A 141 -7.59 -5.65 15.52
C PRO A 141 -7.33 -5.41 17.01
N SER A 142 -7.19 -6.49 17.76
CA SER A 142 -6.91 -6.46 19.20
C SER A 142 -5.50 -5.96 19.57
N PHE A 143 -4.68 -5.53 18.58
CA PHE A 143 -3.32 -5.04 18.78
C PHE A 143 -3.13 -3.60 18.28
N ASN A 144 -2.11 -2.93 18.82
CA ASN A 144 -1.80 -1.55 18.48
C ASN A 144 -1.16 -1.46 17.08
N ILE A 145 -1.88 -0.87 16.13
CA ILE A 145 -1.41 -0.63 14.74
C ILE A 145 -0.09 0.17 14.70
N ALA A 146 0.19 1.00 15.70
CA ALA A 146 1.44 1.76 15.77
C ALA A 146 2.71 0.88 15.84
N VAL A 147 2.58 -0.40 16.23
CA VAL A 147 3.70 -1.36 16.27
C VAL A 147 4.10 -1.84 14.87
N VAL A 148 3.27 -1.61 13.85
CA VAL A 148 3.54 -1.99 12.45
C VAL A 148 4.37 -0.92 11.71
N ASN A 149 4.69 0.21 12.36
CA ASN A 149 5.63 1.23 11.88
C ASN A 149 7.00 1.04 12.57
N PRO A 150 7.93 0.23 12.01
CA PRO A 150 9.32 0.20 12.47
C PRO A 150 10.06 1.51 12.14
#